data_AF-A0A3M6WIW1-F1
#
_entry.id   AF-A0A3M6WIW1-F1
#
_cell.length_a   1.000
_cell.length_b   1.000
_cell.length_c   1.000
_cell.angle_alpha   90.00
_cell.angle_beta   90.00
_cell.angle_gamma   90.00
#
_symmetry.space_group_name_H-M   'P 1'
#
loop_
_entity.id
_entity.type
_entity.pdbx_description
1 polymer ?
#
loop_
_entity_poly.entity_id
_entity_poly.type
_entity_poly.pdbx_seq_one_letter_code
_entity_poly.pdbx_strand_id
1 'polypeptide(L)'
;MACTKHYIANEQEHFRQGPPPSYLEASLSSNIDDITMHELYLWPFADAVRAGTASIMCSYNQINNSYACQNSYVQNYLLKNELGFQGFILSDWQAQHSGVASALAGLDMTMPGDVVFNSADSFWGTNLTIAVLNGTVPQWRLDDMTTRIVAGWYYVDRASNEAENAPNFSSWTDDTYGFEHYYAQEDYTQINWHYDVRQDHAADIRNQAAKGTVLLKNTGALPLTGKEQLTAVFGSDAGENPWGPNGCADRGCDNGTLAMGWGSGTADFPYLVTPLEAIKAKVRSNGKSIEGITDDYAYSQINSLANSAAQVDGACIVFANADAGEGYIIVDGNEGDRNNLTLWHNGNDLISNVSSYCPNTIVVMHTVGPVLVDSFYENPNVTAIIWAGIPGQESGNSIVDVLYGDENPG
;
A
#
# COMPACT_ATOMS: atom_id res chain seq x y z
N MET A 1 -9.52 15.51 -6.43
CA MET A 1 -10.51 14.55 -6.99
C MET A 1 -10.07 13.17 -6.53
N ALA A 2 -10.97 12.38 -5.93
CA ALA A 2 -10.66 10.98 -5.60
C ALA A 2 -10.79 10.10 -6.85
N CYS A 3 -9.97 9.05 -6.90
CA CYS A 3 -9.98 8.02 -7.94
C CYS A 3 -10.16 6.65 -7.29
N THR A 4 -11.31 6.01 -7.49
CA THR A 4 -11.58 4.66 -6.94
C THR A 4 -10.99 3.59 -7.86
N LYS A 5 -10.20 2.66 -7.31
CA LYS A 5 -9.42 1.69 -8.08
C LYS A 5 -9.23 0.35 -7.36
N HIS A 6 -8.87 -0.74 -8.04
CA HIS A 6 -8.82 -0.91 -9.52
C HIS A 6 -10.11 -1.58 -9.98
N TYR A 7 -10.77 -1.04 -11.00
CA TYR A 7 -12.08 -1.48 -11.50
C TYR A 7 -11.92 -2.41 -12.72
N ILE A 8 -12.06 -3.73 -12.61
CA ILE A 8 -12.40 -4.50 -11.40
C ILE A 8 -11.75 -5.87 -11.44
N ALA A 9 -11.67 -6.52 -10.27
CA ALA A 9 -11.19 -7.89 -10.11
C ALA A 9 -9.72 -8.12 -10.50
N ASN A 10 -8.87 -7.13 -10.22
CA ASN A 10 -7.41 -7.30 -10.24
C ASN A 10 -6.94 -7.87 -8.91
N GLU A 11 -7.34 -9.10 -8.60
CA GLU A 11 -7.18 -9.72 -7.28
C GLU A 11 -5.82 -10.41 -7.07
N GLN A 12 -4.95 -10.40 -8.07
CA GLN A 12 -3.59 -10.95 -8.00
C GLN A 12 -2.66 -10.22 -8.97
N GLU A 13 -1.37 -10.20 -8.65
CA GLU A 13 -0.36 -9.53 -9.47
C GLU A 13 0.16 -10.41 -10.60
N HIS A 14 0.27 -11.72 -10.37
CA HIS A 14 0.70 -12.67 -11.39
C HIS A 14 -0.18 -12.57 -12.63
N PHE A 15 0.49 -12.32 -13.77
CA PHE A 15 -0.11 -12.20 -15.09
C PHE A 15 -1.07 -11.01 -15.26
N ARG A 16 -1.03 -10.00 -14.37
CA ARG A 16 -1.85 -8.78 -14.51
C ARG A 16 -1.53 -8.01 -15.79
N GLN A 17 -0.25 -7.97 -16.19
CA GLN A 17 0.23 -7.40 -17.46
C GLN A 17 0.82 -8.52 -18.33
N GLY A 18 0.80 -8.32 -19.66
CA GLY A 18 1.39 -9.25 -20.63
C GLY A 18 2.84 -9.63 -20.27
N PRO A 19 3.25 -10.87 -20.52
CA PRO A 19 4.11 -11.64 -19.62
C PRO A 19 5.63 -11.42 -19.80
N PRO A 20 6.41 -11.83 -18.79
CA PRO A 20 6.94 -13.20 -18.67
C PRO A 20 5.95 -14.15 -17.96
N PRO A 21 5.83 -15.43 -18.37
CA PRO A 21 6.57 -16.14 -19.42
C PRO A 21 6.01 -15.96 -20.86
N SER A 22 6.90 -16.06 -21.87
CA SER A 22 6.68 -15.74 -23.29
C SER A 22 5.53 -16.47 -24.02
N TYR A 23 4.79 -17.36 -23.36
CA TYR A 23 3.67 -18.09 -23.95
C TYR A 23 2.29 -17.48 -23.61
N LEU A 24 2.20 -16.49 -22.72
CA LEU A 24 0.95 -15.74 -22.55
C LEU A 24 0.87 -14.64 -23.61
N GLU A 25 -0.27 -14.55 -24.29
CA GLU A 25 -0.51 -13.54 -25.33
C GLU A 25 -1.30 -12.32 -24.81
N ALA A 26 -1.83 -12.42 -23.60
CA ALA A 26 -2.66 -11.42 -22.94
C ALA A 26 -2.59 -11.58 -21.41
N SER A 27 -3.06 -10.57 -20.69
CA SER A 27 -3.21 -10.62 -19.23
C SER A 27 -4.22 -11.68 -18.76
N LEU A 28 -4.15 -12.04 -17.48
CA LEU A 28 -5.14 -12.86 -16.78
C LEU A 28 -6.57 -12.42 -17.06
N SER A 29 -7.49 -13.38 -17.15
CA SER A 29 -8.94 -13.13 -17.15
C SER A 29 -9.59 -13.60 -15.85
N SER A 30 -10.12 -12.64 -15.10
CA SER A 30 -10.98 -12.88 -13.93
C SER A 30 -12.39 -13.23 -14.42
N ASN A 31 -12.75 -14.51 -14.33
CA ASN A 31 -14.04 -15.00 -14.81
C ASN A 31 -15.02 -15.14 -13.65
N ILE A 32 -15.93 -14.18 -13.52
CA ILE A 32 -16.81 -14.03 -12.36
C ILE A 32 -18.25 -14.08 -12.84
N ASP A 33 -19.10 -14.86 -12.16
CA ASP A 33 -20.53 -14.89 -12.43
C ASP A 33 -21.22 -13.61 -11.95
N ASP A 34 -22.41 -13.35 -12.49
CA ASP A 34 -23.12 -12.10 -12.25
C ASP A 34 -23.49 -11.89 -10.77
N ILE A 35 -23.90 -12.95 -10.05
CA ILE A 35 -24.28 -12.83 -8.64
C ILE A 35 -23.07 -12.47 -7.80
N THR A 36 -21.96 -13.20 -7.97
CA THR A 36 -20.71 -12.91 -7.25
C THR A 36 -20.17 -11.52 -7.58
N MET A 37 -20.30 -11.06 -8.83
CA MET A 37 -19.93 -9.70 -9.21
C MET A 37 -20.70 -8.67 -8.39
N HIS A 38 -22.03 -8.78 -8.32
CA HIS A 38 -22.87 -7.80 -7.61
C HIS A 38 -22.74 -7.87 -6.08
N GLU A 39 -22.71 -9.07 -5.51
CA GLU A 39 -22.77 -9.27 -4.06
C GLU A 39 -21.41 -9.10 -3.35
N LEU A 40 -20.29 -9.11 -4.10
CA LEU A 40 -18.95 -9.03 -3.53
C LEU A 40 -18.11 -7.91 -4.16
N TYR A 41 -17.71 -8.07 -5.42
CA TYR A 41 -16.68 -7.21 -6.02
C TYR A 41 -17.21 -5.81 -6.36
N LEU A 42 -18.41 -5.71 -6.94
CA LEU A 42 -19.02 -4.45 -7.37
C LEU A 42 -19.55 -3.61 -6.20
N TRP A 43 -19.93 -4.25 -5.10
CA TRP A 43 -20.54 -3.61 -3.94
C TRP A 43 -19.76 -2.37 -3.43
N PRO A 44 -18.45 -2.44 -3.12
CA PRO A 44 -17.71 -1.26 -2.66
C PRO A 44 -17.64 -0.14 -3.70
N PHE A 45 -17.71 -0.45 -5.00
CA PHE A 45 -17.79 0.58 -6.04
C PHE A 45 -19.16 1.25 -6.09
N ALA A 46 -20.24 0.53 -5.79
CA ALA A 46 -21.56 1.15 -5.62
C ALA A 46 -21.55 2.19 -4.48
N ASP A 47 -20.91 1.85 -3.35
CA ASP A 47 -20.74 2.78 -2.23
C ASP A 47 -19.87 4.00 -2.63
N ALA A 48 -18.78 3.78 -3.37
CA ALA A 48 -17.92 4.87 -3.85
C ALA A 48 -18.64 5.80 -4.85
N VAL A 49 -19.41 5.25 -5.79
CA VAL A 49 -20.24 6.02 -6.73
C VAL A 49 -21.27 6.84 -5.96
N ARG A 50 -21.95 6.23 -4.99
CA ARG A 50 -22.93 6.91 -4.14
C ARG A 50 -22.30 8.02 -3.28
N ALA A 51 -21.08 7.82 -2.80
CA ALA A 51 -20.31 8.81 -2.04
C ALA A 51 -19.80 9.98 -2.92
N GLY A 52 -19.94 9.88 -4.25
CA GLY A 52 -19.54 10.92 -5.18
C GLY A 52 -18.07 10.86 -5.59
N THR A 53 -17.50 9.66 -5.74
CA THR A 53 -16.17 9.51 -6.35
C THR A 53 -16.13 10.20 -7.73
N ALA A 54 -15.05 10.93 -8.00
CA ALA A 54 -14.96 11.77 -9.21
C ALA A 54 -14.44 10.98 -10.42
N SER A 55 -13.60 9.98 -10.18
CA SER A 55 -13.03 9.13 -11.23
C SER A 55 -12.91 7.68 -10.79
N ILE A 56 -12.89 6.77 -11.76
CA ILE A 56 -12.64 5.34 -11.55
C ILE A 56 -11.51 4.89 -12.48
N MET A 57 -10.55 4.15 -11.95
CA MET A 57 -9.46 3.57 -12.73
C MET A 57 -9.79 2.15 -13.14
N CYS A 58 -9.88 1.86 -14.43
CA CYS A 58 -10.06 0.50 -14.90
C CYS A 58 -8.77 -0.31 -14.78
N SER A 59 -8.89 -1.59 -14.42
CA SER A 59 -7.76 -2.45 -14.08
C SER A 59 -7.00 -3.03 -15.28
N TYR A 60 -5.86 -3.66 -14.99
CA TYR A 60 -5.04 -4.36 -15.99
C TYR A 60 -5.66 -5.65 -16.52
N ASN A 61 -6.29 -6.44 -15.65
CA ASN A 61 -6.81 -7.75 -16.01
C ASN A 61 -7.97 -7.69 -17.01
N GLN A 62 -8.26 -8.84 -17.61
CA GLN A 62 -9.49 -9.06 -18.35
C GLN A 62 -10.60 -9.52 -17.40
N ILE A 63 -11.85 -9.29 -17.80
CA ILE A 63 -13.05 -9.86 -17.18
C ILE A 63 -13.79 -10.62 -18.27
N ASN A 64 -13.94 -11.94 -18.10
CA ASN A 64 -14.52 -12.82 -19.12
C ASN A 64 -13.87 -12.63 -20.51
N ASN A 65 -12.53 -12.52 -20.55
CA ASN A 65 -11.67 -12.34 -21.74
C ASN A 65 -11.88 -11.03 -22.52
N SER A 66 -12.35 -9.98 -21.83
CA SER A 66 -12.33 -8.60 -22.32
C SER A 66 -11.64 -7.71 -21.29
N TYR A 67 -10.54 -7.07 -21.70
CA TYR A 67 -9.76 -6.15 -20.86
C TYR A 67 -10.62 -5.11 -20.17
N ALA A 68 -10.41 -4.89 -18.87
CA ALA A 68 -11.27 -4.03 -18.06
C ALA A 68 -11.43 -2.64 -18.66
N CYS A 69 -10.35 -2.05 -19.20
CA CYS A 69 -10.36 -0.74 -19.87
C CYS A 69 -11.02 -0.68 -21.26
N GLN A 70 -11.57 -1.79 -21.75
CA GLN A 70 -12.42 -1.83 -22.94
C GLN A 70 -13.56 -2.87 -22.80
N ASN A 71 -13.97 -3.17 -21.58
CA ASN A 71 -15.05 -4.11 -21.30
C ASN A 71 -16.36 -3.34 -21.13
N SER A 72 -17.21 -3.42 -22.15
CA SER A 72 -18.47 -2.67 -22.20
C SER A 72 -19.48 -3.14 -21.15
N TYR A 73 -19.43 -4.39 -20.70
CA TYR A 73 -20.34 -4.87 -19.66
C TYR A 73 -20.02 -4.20 -18.32
N VAL A 74 -18.76 -4.22 -17.88
CA VAL A 74 -18.41 -3.62 -16.59
C VAL A 74 -18.45 -2.08 -16.65
N GLN A 75 -17.98 -1.45 -17.73
CA GLN A 75 -17.95 0.01 -17.80
C GLN A 75 -19.29 0.64 -18.18
N ASN A 76 -19.90 0.23 -19.29
CA ASN A 76 -21.14 0.85 -19.76
C ASN A 76 -22.34 0.32 -18.97
N TYR A 77 -22.48 -1.00 -18.82
CA TYR A 77 -23.67 -1.60 -18.20
C TYR A 77 -23.63 -1.50 -16.68
N LEU A 78 -22.65 -2.09 -15.99
CA LEU A 78 -22.60 -2.07 -14.52
C LEU A 78 -22.31 -0.67 -13.99
N LEU A 79 -21.20 -0.05 -14.39
CA LEU A 79 -20.77 1.20 -13.76
C LEU A 79 -21.59 2.43 -14.19
N LYS A 80 -21.64 2.72 -15.49
CA LYS A 80 -22.29 3.95 -15.99
C LYS A 80 -23.81 3.86 -15.98
N ASN A 81 -24.38 2.72 -16.33
CA ASN A 81 -25.84 2.55 -16.43
C ASN A 81 -26.48 2.09 -15.12
N GLU A 82 -26.06 0.97 -14.54
CA GLU A 82 -26.69 0.41 -13.34
C GLU A 82 -26.37 1.21 -12.08
N LEU A 83 -25.08 1.47 -11.81
CA LEU A 83 -24.66 2.31 -10.66
C LEU A 83 -24.86 3.81 -10.92
N GLY A 84 -25.10 4.22 -12.16
CA GLY A 84 -25.35 5.61 -12.52
C GLY A 84 -24.13 6.52 -12.37
N PHE A 85 -22.90 6.01 -12.54
CA PHE A 85 -21.68 6.79 -12.37
C PHE A 85 -21.60 7.98 -13.33
N GLN A 86 -21.43 9.19 -12.78
CA GLN A 86 -21.39 10.46 -13.52
C GLN A 86 -19.97 11.00 -13.75
N GLY A 87 -18.96 10.45 -13.05
CA GLY A 87 -17.57 10.81 -13.25
C GLY A 87 -16.97 10.19 -14.51
N PHE A 88 -15.64 10.19 -14.60
CA PHE A 88 -14.89 9.68 -15.74
C PHE A 88 -14.08 8.42 -15.40
N ILE A 89 -13.90 7.55 -16.39
CA ILE A 89 -13.08 6.34 -16.30
C ILE A 89 -11.71 6.62 -16.92
N LEU A 90 -10.64 6.42 -16.16
CA LEU A 90 -9.25 6.46 -16.65
C LEU A 90 -8.66 5.06 -16.71
N SER A 91 -7.69 4.83 -17.60
CA SER A 91 -6.92 3.59 -17.58
C SER A 91 -5.93 3.58 -16.43
N ASP A 92 -5.67 2.40 -15.86
CA ASP A 92 -4.38 2.16 -15.22
C ASP A 92 -3.25 2.33 -16.26
N TRP A 93 -2.01 2.49 -15.81
CA TRP A 93 -0.88 2.85 -16.67
C TRP A 93 -0.54 1.74 -17.64
N GLN A 94 -0.79 1.96 -18.94
CA GLN A 94 -0.69 0.94 -20.02
C GLN A 94 -1.83 -0.11 -20.05
N ALA A 95 -2.92 0.10 -19.31
CA ALA A 95 -4.08 -0.81 -19.36
C ALA A 95 -5.02 -0.54 -20.56
N GLN A 96 -4.79 0.51 -21.34
CA GLN A 96 -5.51 0.74 -22.59
C GLN A 96 -4.92 -0.13 -23.71
N HIS A 97 -5.76 -0.91 -24.41
CA HIS A 97 -5.31 -1.82 -25.47
C HIS A 97 -5.90 -1.54 -26.86
N SER A 98 -6.70 -0.47 -27.00
CA SER A 98 -7.31 -0.09 -28.26
C SER A 98 -7.77 1.37 -28.27
N GLY A 99 -7.91 1.97 -29.46
CA GLY A 99 -8.45 3.32 -29.62
C GLY A 99 -9.98 3.36 -29.63
N VAL A 100 -10.59 3.03 -30.76
CA VAL A 100 -12.06 3.08 -30.96
C VAL A 100 -12.81 2.17 -29.99
N ALA A 101 -12.33 0.94 -29.78
CA ALA A 101 -13.06 -0.03 -28.97
C ALA A 101 -13.13 0.39 -27.49
N SER A 102 -12.02 0.86 -26.88
CA SER A 102 -12.04 1.42 -25.53
C SER A 102 -12.95 2.64 -25.39
N ALA A 103 -12.92 3.54 -26.38
CA ALA A 103 -13.77 4.74 -26.41
C ALA A 103 -15.27 4.39 -26.41
N LEU A 104 -15.69 3.42 -27.23
CA LEU A 104 -17.09 2.98 -27.31
C LEU A 104 -17.50 2.05 -26.16
N ALA A 105 -16.53 1.36 -25.55
CA ALA A 105 -16.76 0.48 -24.40
C ALA A 105 -16.89 1.22 -23.06
N GLY A 106 -16.52 2.51 -22.99
CA GLY A 106 -16.81 3.36 -21.85
C GLY A 106 -15.65 4.21 -21.34
N LEU A 107 -14.42 3.99 -21.81
CA LEU A 107 -13.25 4.71 -21.31
C LEU A 107 -13.39 6.22 -21.59
N ASP A 108 -12.90 7.07 -20.68
CA ASP A 108 -12.97 8.54 -20.80
C ASP A 108 -11.59 9.21 -20.84
N MET A 109 -10.56 8.58 -20.26
CA MET A 109 -9.21 9.12 -20.18
C MET A 109 -8.18 8.00 -20.36
N THR A 110 -7.13 8.27 -21.13
CA THR A 110 -5.98 7.37 -21.28
C THR A 110 -4.82 7.85 -20.40
N MET A 111 -4.19 6.93 -19.68
CA MET A 111 -3.01 7.18 -18.85
C MET A 111 -1.94 6.09 -19.09
N PRO A 112 -0.65 6.49 -19.19
CA PRO A 112 -0.15 7.87 -19.23
C PRO A 112 -0.36 8.56 -20.59
N GLY A 113 -0.94 7.85 -21.56
CA GLY A 113 -1.41 8.38 -22.84
C GLY A 113 -0.74 7.78 -24.06
N ASP A 114 0.46 7.20 -23.90
CA ASP A 114 1.13 6.43 -24.93
C ASP A 114 0.66 4.95 -24.95
N VAL A 115 0.95 4.23 -26.04
CA VAL A 115 0.60 2.80 -26.20
C VAL A 115 1.42 1.94 -25.25
N VAL A 116 2.71 2.18 -25.22
CA VAL A 116 3.63 1.74 -24.17
C VAL A 116 4.52 2.90 -23.76
N PHE A 117 5.07 2.84 -22.55
CA PHE A 117 5.87 3.94 -22.01
C PHE A 117 6.95 4.41 -23.00
N ASN A 118 6.88 5.70 -23.33
CA ASN A 118 7.77 6.43 -24.21
C ASN A 118 7.71 6.01 -25.70
N SER A 119 6.65 5.32 -26.14
CA SER A 119 6.51 4.90 -27.55
C SER A 119 6.25 6.03 -28.54
N ALA A 120 5.90 7.23 -28.07
CA ALA A 120 5.42 8.37 -28.87
C ALA A 120 4.10 8.11 -29.66
N ASP A 121 3.61 6.87 -29.69
CA ASP A 121 2.33 6.48 -30.25
C ASP A 121 1.25 6.49 -29.17
N SER A 122 0.01 6.80 -29.54
CA SER A 122 -1.16 6.74 -28.65
C SER A 122 -2.30 5.99 -29.31
N PHE A 123 -3.02 5.16 -28.55
CA PHE A 123 -4.31 4.62 -29.01
C PHE A 123 -5.33 5.74 -29.24
N TRP A 124 -5.21 6.85 -28.51
CA TRP A 124 -5.97 8.08 -28.68
C TRP A 124 -5.07 9.20 -29.20
N GLY A 125 -5.11 10.40 -28.61
CA GLY A 125 -4.44 11.60 -29.16
C GLY A 125 -4.86 11.85 -30.61
N THR A 126 -3.89 11.81 -31.52
CA THR A 126 -4.12 11.92 -32.98
C THR A 126 -5.12 10.88 -33.49
N ASN A 127 -5.07 9.63 -33.01
CA ASN A 127 -5.96 8.57 -33.47
C ASN A 127 -7.42 8.80 -33.07
N LEU A 128 -7.68 9.33 -31.86
CA LEU A 128 -9.04 9.68 -31.45
C LEU A 128 -9.60 10.85 -32.27
N THR A 129 -8.75 11.84 -32.58
CA THR A 129 -9.11 12.95 -33.48
C THR A 129 -9.54 12.43 -34.85
N ILE A 130 -8.74 11.53 -35.45
CA ILE A 130 -9.06 10.90 -36.74
C ILE A 130 -10.36 10.10 -36.65
N ALA A 131 -10.55 9.31 -35.58
CA ALA A 131 -11.73 8.47 -35.40
C ALA A 131 -13.03 9.28 -35.28
N VAL A 132 -12.99 10.49 -34.72
CA VAL A 132 -14.14 11.39 -34.70
C VAL A 132 -14.35 12.03 -36.08
N LEU A 133 -13.30 12.55 -36.70
CA LEU A 133 -13.38 13.19 -38.02
C LEU A 133 -13.87 12.25 -39.13
N ASN A 134 -13.48 10.97 -39.06
CA ASN A 134 -13.91 9.96 -40.03
C ASN A 134 -15.25 9.29 -39.67
N GLY A 135 -15.89 9.69 -38.55
CA GLY A 135 -17.20 9.23 -38.12
C GLY A 135 -17.24 7.87 -37.41
N THR A 136 -16.09 7.25 -37.15
CA THR A 136 -16.03 5.95 -36.44
C THR A 136 -16.40 6.09 -34.96
N VAL A 137 -15.96 7.16 -34.30
CA VAL A 137 -16.39 7.55 -32.95
C VAL A 137 -17.35 8.74 -33.10
N PRO A 138 -18.62 8.61 -32.66
CA PRO A 138 -19.56 9.72 -32.73
C PRO A 138 -19.10 10.92 -31.87
N GLN A 139 -19.33 12.15 -32.34
CA GLN A 139 -18.97 13.38 -31.60
C GLN A 139 -19.51 13.38 -30.17
N TRP A 140 -20.76 12.95 -29.95
CA TRP A 140 -21.36 12.91 -28.62
C TRP A 140 -20.56 12.07 -27.63
N ARG A 141 -19.82 11.05 -28.12
CA ARG A 141 -19.02 10.19 -27.27
C ARG A 141 -17.81 10.96 -26.75
N LEU A 142 -17.10 11.68 -27.62
CA LEU A 142 -16.00 12.56 -27.21
C LEU A 142 -16.49 13.66 -26.26
N ASP A 143 -17.63 14.29 -26.59
CA ASP A 143 -18.23 15.33 -25.75
C ASP A 143 -18.57 14.81 -24.34
N ASP A 144 -19.10 13.59 -24.23
CA ASP A 144 -19.39 12.94 -22.94
C ASP A 144 -18.11 12.64 -22.14
N MET A 145 -17.02 12.18 -22.77
CA MET A 145 -15.72 11.98 -22.08
C MET A 145 -15.25 13.29 -21.45
N THR A 146 -15.20 14.36 -22.25
CA THR A 146 -14.76 15.68 -21.79
C THR A 146 -15.70 16.24 -20.72
N THR A 147 -17.01 16.08 -20.90
CA THR A 147 -18.01 16.54 -19.93
C THR A 147 -17.80 15.87 -18.57
N ARG A 148 -17.58 14.56 -18.53
CA ARG A 148 -17.34 13.81 -17.28
C ARG A 148 -16.07 14.26 -16.56
N ILE A 149 -14.98 14.47 -17.30
CA ILE A 149 -13.70 14.95 -16.77
C ILE A 149 -13.86 16.34 -16.15
N VAL A 150 -14.44 17.27 -16.91
CA VAL A 150 -14.62 18.65 -16.48
C VAL A 150 -15.66 18.76 -15.37
N ALA A 151 -16.71 17.93 -15.38
CA ALA A 151 -17.68 17.84 -14.30
C ALA A 151 -17.01 17.40 -12.98
N GLY A 152 -16.14 16.39 -13.01
CA GLY A 152 -15.36 15.97 -11.84
C GLY A 152 -14.47 17.09 -11.30
N TRP A 153 -13.84 17.86 -12.20
CA TRP A 153 -13.01 19.02 -11.84
C TRP A 153 -13.83 20.12 -11.14
N TYR A 154 -15.02 20.44 -11.65
CA TYR A 154 -15.93 21.40 -11.00
C TYR A 154 -16.54 20.87 -9.70
N TYR A 155 -16.85 19.57 -9.65
CA TYR A 155 -17.49 18.95 -8.49
C TYR A 155 -16.68 19.08 -7.21
N VAL A 156 -15.35 19.03 -7.32
CA VAL A 156 -14.44 19.22 -6.18
C VAL A 156 -13.91 20.65 -6.04
N ASP A 157 -14.48 21.60 -6.78
CA ASP A 157 -14.08 23.01 -6.80
C ASP A 157 -12.57 23.20 -6.99
N ARG A 158 -12.00 22.53 -8.01
CA ARG A 158 -10.54 22.49 -8.19
C ARG A 158 -9.94 23.88 -8.41
N ALA A 159 -10.66 24.80 -9.07
CA ALA A 159 -10.22 26.18 -9.31
C ALA A 159 -9.90 26.93 -8.01
N SER A 160 -10.78 26.80 -7.01
CA SER A 160 -10.62 27.50 -5.73
C SER A 160 -9.59 26.84 -4.81
N ASN A 161 -9.17 25.62 -5.14
CA ASN A 161 -8.27 24.79 -4.35
C ASN A 161 -6.95 24.49 -5.10
N GLU A 162 -6.59 25.30 -6.10
CA GLU A 162 -5.33 25.17 -6.81
C GLU A 162 -4.18 25.75 -6.00
N ALA A 163 -3.08 24.99 -5.90
CA ALA A 163 -1.86 25.46 -5.25
C ALA A 163 -1.09 26.36 -6.22
N GLU A 164 -0.39 27.35 -5.68
CA GLU A 164 0.55 28.13 -6.48
C GLU A 164 1.62 27.22 -7.09
N ASN A 165 1.99 27.49 -8.34
CA ASN A 165 2.98 26.73 -9.10
C ASN A 165 2.63 25.23 -9.27
N ALA A 166 1.34 24.85 -9.25
CA ALA A 166 0.95 23.45 -9.45
C ALA A 166 1.15 22.97 -10.91
N PRO A 167 1.72 21.77 -11.15
CA PRO A 167 2.38 20.89 -10.18
C PRO A 167 3.69 21.51 -9.67
N ASN A 168 3.87 21.55 -8.34
CA ASN A 168 5.01 22.20 -7.66
C ASN A 168 6.11 21.21 -7.24
N PHE A 169 6.07 20.02 -7.83
CA PHE A 169 7.04 18.95 -7.66
C PHE A 169 7.17 18.14 -8.96
N SER A 170 8.26 17.39 -9.08
CA SER A 170 8.47 16.42 -10.16
C SER A 170 8.49 15.01 -9.59
N SER A 171 7.74 14.08 -10.18
CA SER A 171 7.78 12.66 -9.80
C SER A 171 9.07 11.94 -10.24
N TRP A 172 9.92 12.59 -11.03
CA TRP A 172 11.08 11.95 -11.67
C TRP A 172 12.42 12.21 -10.97
N THR A 173 12.49 13.28 -10.18
CA THR A 173 13.70 13.70 -9.47
C THR A 173 13.33 14.66 -8.33
N ASP A 174 14.11 14.62 -7.25
CA ASP A 174 14.05 15.57 -6.14
C ASP A 174 14.87 16.84 -6.40
N ASP A 175 15.57 16.93 -7.53
CA ASP A 175 16.37 18.10 -7.88
C ASP A 175 15.50 19.35 -8.00
N THR A 176 15.96 20.47 -7.43
CA THR A 176 15.22 21.75 -7.49
C THR A 176 15.03 22.22 -8.94
N TYR A 177 16.05 22.01 -9.77
CA TYR A 177 16.06 22.39 -11.18
C TYR A 177 16.33 21.18 -12.06
N GLY A 178 15.59 21.07 -13.16
CA GLY A 178 15.67 19.96 -14.10
C GLY A 178 14.92 20.27 -15.37
N PHE A 179 14.80 19.29 -16.25
CA PHE A 179 14.00 19.41 -17.47
C PHE A 179 12.51 19.21 -17.15
N GLU A 180 11.67 20.18 -17.50
CA GLU A 180 10.20 20.07 -17.38
C GLU A 180 9.70 18.83 -18.14
N HIS A 181 10.24 18.61 -19.33
CA HIS A 181 10.00 17.42 -20.13
C HIS A 181 11.10 16.39 -19.84
N TYR A 182 11.03 15.77 -18.66
CA TYR A 182 12.08 14.90 -18.11
C TYR A 182 12.66 13.88 -19.09
N TYR A 183 11.81 13.10 -19.76
CA TYR A 183 12.25 12.06 -20.70
C TYR A 183 12.90 12.63 -21.98
N ALA A 184 12.33 13.72 -22.53
CA ALA A 184 12.87 14.38 -23.71
C ALA A 184 14.13 15.21 -23.42
N GLN A 185 14.38 15.52 -22.14
CA GLN A 185 15.42 16.44 -21.68
C GLN A 185 15.28 17.85 -22.28
N GLU A 186 14.05 18.36 -22.31
CA GLU A 186 13.72 19.68 -22.84
C GLU A 186 13.21 20.63 -21.73
N ASP A 187 13.39 21.93 -21.97
CA ASP A 187 12.90 23.02 -21.11
C ASP A 187 13.42 22.96 -19.66
N TYR A 188 14.74 23.21 -19.49
CA TYR A 188 15.37 23.26 -18.17
C TYR A 188 14.85 24.45 -17.33
N THR A 189 14.20 24.16 -16.21
CA THR A 189 13.53 25.14 -15.34
C THR A 189 13.54 24.66 -13.88
N GLN A 190 12.97 25.45 -12.97
CA GLN A 190 12.65 24.98 -11.63
C GLN A 190 11.46 24.02 -11.72
N ILE A 191 11.60 22.80 -11.22
CA ILE A 191 10.58 21.74 -11.27
C ILE A 191 10.16 21.25 -9.87
N ASN A 192 10.90 21.63 -8.83
CA ASN A 192 10.57 21.33 -7.44
C ASN A 192 10.62 22.61 -6.59
N TRP A 193 9.57 22.84 -5.80
CA TRP A 193 9.47 23.97 -4.86
C TRP A 193 9.65 23.57 -3.40
N HIS A 194 9.71 22.26 -3.11
CA HIS A 194 9.94 21.72 -1.76
C HIS A 194 8.93 22.22 -0.72
N TYR A 195 7.65 22.35 -1.12
CA TYR A 195 6.59 22.78 -0.21
C TYR A 195 6.33 21.73 0.87
N ASP A 196 6.33 22.16 2.12
CA ASP A 196 5.94 21.31 3.24
C ASP A 196 4.41 21.24 3.35
N VAL A 197 3.86 20.08 3.01
CA VAL A 197 2.41 19.81 3.04
C VAL A 197 2.01 18.93 4.23
N ARG A 198 2.91 18.67 5.18
CA ARG A 198 2.70 17.69 6.25
C ARG A 198 1.70 18.15 7.30
N GLN A 199 1.62 19.46 7.56
CA GLN A 199 0.77 20.05 8.60
C GLN A 199 0.86 19.24 9.92
N ASP A 200 -0.26 19.01 10.60
CA ASP A 200 -0.35 18.18 11.81
C ASP A 200 -0.75 16.72 11.51
N HIS A 201 -0.63 16.26 10.26
CA HIS A 201 -1.11 14.93 9.84
C HIS A 201 -0.42 13.77 10.57
N ALA A 202 0.79 13.97 11.12
CA ALA A 202 1.47 12.96 11.92
C ALA A 202 0.63 12.50 13.13
N ALA A 203 -0.06 13.42 13.80
CA ALA A 203 -0.91 13.08 14.95
C ALA A 203 -2.10 12.20 14.53
N ASP A 204 -2.68 12.47 13.35
CA ASP A 204 -3.77 11.68 12.80
C ASP A 204 -3.28 10.29 12.35
N ILE A 205 -2.12 10.21 11.69
CA ILE A 205 -1.49 8.93 11.30
C ILE A 205 -1.26 8.05 12.53
N ARG A 206 -0.66 8.62 13.60
CA ARG A 206 -0.43 7.89 14.87
C ARG A 206 -1.72 7.34 15.46
N ASN A 207 -2.75 8.19 15.55
CA ASN A 207 -4.06 7.83 16.09
C ASN A 207 -4.76 6.75 15.24
N GLN A 208 -4.70 6.85 13.91
CA GLN A 208 -5.29 5.85 13.00
C GLN A 208 -4.54 4.51 13.08
N ALA A 209 -3.22 4.53 13.12
CA ALA A 209 -2.41 3.31 13.27
C ALA A 209 -2.65 2.61 14.63
N ALA A 210 -2.75 3.37 15.72
CA ALA A 210 -3.09 2.82 17.03
C ALA A 210 -4.49 2.16 17.03
N LYS A 211 -5.49 2.80 16.43
CA LYS A 211 -6.86 2.25 16.29
C LYS A 211 -6.96 1.08 15.29
N GLY A 212 -6.11 1.06 14.28
CA GLY A 212 -5.99 -0.04 13.33
C GLY A 212 -5.29 -1.28 13.90
N THR A 213 -4.69 -1.17 15.08
CA THR A 213 -4.00 -2.26 15.75
C THR A 213 -4.98 -3.23 16.40
N VAL A 214 -4.84 -4.53 16.11
CA VAL A 214 -5.74 -5.59 16.59
C VAL A 214 -5.05 -6.45 17.64
N LEU A 215 -5.64 -6.52 18.82
CA LEU A 215 -5.20 -7.42 19.90
C LEU A 215 -5.83 -8.81 19.73
N LEU A 216 -5.05 -9.76 19.23
CA LEU A 216 -5.50 -11.12 18.89
C LEU A 216 -5.46 -12.08 20.09
N LYS A 217 -4.48 -11.91 20.98
CA LYS A 217 -4.32 -12.69 22.21
C LYS A 217 -3.86 -11.77 23.33
N ASN A 218 -4.41 -11.94 24.52
CA ASN A 218 -3.91 -11.34 25.75
C ASN A 218 -4.29 -12.20 26.96
N THR A 219 -3.30 -12.78 27.64
CA THR A 219 -3.50 -13.57 28.86
C THR A 219 -3.27 -12.76 30.14
N GLY A 220 -3.32 -11.42 30.03
CA GLY A 220 -3.12 -10.47 31.12
C GLY A 220 -1.75 -9.76 31.10
N ALA A 221 -0.99 -9.89 30.00
CA ALA A 221 0.31 -9.23 29.85
C ALA A 221 0.21 -7.76 29.41
N LEU A 222 -0.87 -7.41 28.72
CA LEU A 222 -1.12 -6.03 28.27
C LEU A 222 -2.33 -5.41 29.01
N PRO A 223 -2.30 -4.09 29.28
CA PRO A 223 -1.20 -3.17 28.96
C PRO A 223 0.03 -3.36 29.86
N LEU A 224 1.21 -3.03 29.34
CA LEU A 224 2.44 -2.93 30.10
C LEU A 224 2.32 -1.84 31.17
N THR A 225 2.95 -2.06 32.31
CA THR A 225 2.78 -1.20 33.49
C THR A 225 3.77 -0.04 33.53
N GLY A 226 4.84 -0.09 32.73
CA GLY A 226 5.99 0.80 32.83
C GLY A 226 6.90 0.50 34.02
N LYS A 227 6.67 -0.60 34.73
CA LYS A 227 7.45 -1.00 35.91
C LYS A 227 8.37 -2.19 35.66
N GLU A 228 8.28 -2.79 34.47
CA GLU A 228 9.11 -3.91 34.01
C GLU A 228 10.59 -3.56 34.23
N GLN A 229 11.37 -4.43 34.87
CA GLN A 229 12.77 -4.09 35.21
C GLN A 229 13.67 -4.08 33.97
N LEU A 230 13.39 -4.99 33.04
CA LEU A 230 14.03 -5.08 31.73
C LEU A 230 12.97 -5.33 30.66
N THR A 231 12.89 -4.43 29.68
CA THR A 231 12.17 -4.67 28.44
C THR A 231 13.17 -5.12 27.39
N ALA A 232 13.03 -6.35 26.90
CA ALA A 232 13.86 -6.88 25.82
C ALA A 232 13.06 -6.83 24.51
N VAL A 233 13.62 -6.20 23.49
CA VAL A 233 12.98 -6.09 22.16
C VAL A 233 13.77 -6.92 21.15
N PHE A 234 13.09 -7.74 20.37
CA PHE A 234 13.68 -8.64 19.38
C PHE A 234 13.03 -8.43 18.02
N GLY A 235 13.76 -8.70 16.95
CA GLY A 235 13.25 -8.65 15.58
C GLY A 235 13.86 -7.53 14.76
N SER A 236 14.27 -7.84 13.53
CA SER A 236 14.67 -6.85 12.53
C SER A 236 13.53 -5.85 12.26
N ASP A 237 12.28 -6.31 12.31
CA ASP A 237 11.06 -5.49 12.20
C ASP A 237 10.87 -4.46 13.33
N ALA A 238 11.65 -4.52 14.41
CA ALA A 238 11.67 -3.45 15.42
C ALA A 238 12.58 -2.28 15.04
N GLY A 239 13.48 -2.48 14.06
CA GLY A 239 14.63 -1.61 13.78
C GLY A 239 14.46 -0.71 12.57
N GLU A 240 15.51 0.05 12.29
CA GLU A 240 15.60 0.92 11.11
C GLU A 240 15.98 0.14 9.85
N ASN A 241 15.53 0.61 8.70
CA ASN A 241 16.16 0.25 7.43
C ASN A 241 17.59 0.83 7.39
N PRO A 242 18.66 0.02 7.27
CA PRO A 242 20.03 0.52 7.23
C PRO A 242 20.35 1.47 6.07
N TRP A 243 19.50 1.52 5.04
CA TRP A 243 19.63 2.44 3.90
C TRP A 243 18.79 3.71 4.05
N GLY A 244 18.16 3.91 5.22
CA GLY A 244 17.17 4.94 5.46
C GLY A 244 15.76 4.49 5.02
N PRO A 245 14.68 5.14 5.51
CA PRO A 245 13.30 4.69 5.30
C PRO A 245 12.86 4.73 3.83
N ASN A 246 13.51 5.58 3.00
CA ASN A 246 13.28 5.66 1.56
C ASN A 246 14.42 5.05 0.73
N GLY A 247 15.34 4.31 1.36
CA GLY A 247 16.55 3.79 0.72
C GLY A 247 16.30 2.74 -0.37
N CYS A 248 15.09 2.17 -0.41
CA CYS A 248 14.62 1.29 -1.46
C CYS A 248 13.59 2.04 -2.32
N ALA A 249 13.85 2.11 -3.63
CA ALA A 249 12.91 2.64 -4.60
C ALA A 249 11.56 1.91 -4.48
N ASP A 250 10.46 2.66 -4.48
CA ASP A 250 9.09 2.14 -4.33
C ASP A 250 8.92 1.17 -3.14
N ARG A 251 9.74 1.33 -2.09
CA ARG A 251 9.80 0.47 -0.90
C ARG A 251 10.09 -1.01 -1.23
N GLY A 252 10.73 -1.31 -2.36
CA GLY A 252 11.01 -2.68 -2.84
C GLY A 252 12.06 -3.47 -2.05
N CYS A 253 11.95 -3.51 -0.71
CA CYS A 253 12.75 -4.32 0.20
C CYS A 253 12.03 -4.47 1.55
N ASP A 254 12.32 -5.56 2.27
CA ASP A 254 11.84 -5.78 3.64
C ASP A 254 13.00 -5.66 4.63
N ASN A 255 13.53 -4.44 4.78
CA ASN A 255 14.68 -4.18 5.64
C ASN A 255 14.27 -3.27 6.81
N GLY A 256 14.27 -3.80 8.03
CA GLY A 256 13.84 -3.06 9.22
C GLY A 256 12.33 -3.17 9.45
N THR A 257 11.74 -2.18 10.12
CA THR A 257 10.30 -2.18 10.41
C THR A 257 9.44 -2.01 9.15
N LEU A 258 8.45 -2.89 8.97
CA LEU A 258 7.51 -2.82 7.86
C LEU A 258 6.40 -1.80 8.17
N ALA A 259 6.50 -0.62 7.55
CA ALA A 259 5.53 0.45 7.70
C ALA A 259 4.78 0.81 6.40
N MET A 260 5.17 0.21 5.27
CA MET A 260 4.53 0.35 3.95
C MET A 260 4.95 -0.84 3.08
N GLY A 261 4.02 -1.49 2.37
CA GLY A 261 4.38 -2.46 1.32
C GLY A 261 4.95 -1.79 0.07
N TRP A 262 5.29 -2.55 -0.97
CA TRP A 262 6.01 -1.99 -2.13
C TRP A 262 5.12 -1.66 -3.35
N GLY A 263 5.65 -0.84 -4.26
CA GLY A 263 5.07 -0.55 -5.57
C GLY A 263 4.57 0.89 -5.73
N SER A 264 3.64 1.14 -6.66
CA SER A 264 3.10 2.47 -6.92
C SER A 264 2.15 2.98 -5.82
N GLY A 265 1.70 2.09 -4.93
CA GLY A 265 0.86 2.41 -3.77
C GLY A 265 1.62 3.04 -2.60
N THR A 266 2.75 3.69 -2.86
CA THR A 266 3.70 4.15 -1.84
C THR A 266 3.87 5.66 -1.82
N ALA A 267 4.51 6.15 -0.77
CA ALA A 267 4.97 7.52 -0.63
C ALA A 267 6.34 7.52 0.06
N ASP A 268 7.12 8.58 -0.15
CA ASP A 268 8.35 8.79 0.61
C ASP A 268 8.05 9.27 2.02
N PHE A 269 8.65 8.60 2.99
CA PHE A 269 8.57 8.94 4.39
C PHE A 269 9.30 10.27 4.67
N PRO A 270 8.67 11.24 5.37
CA PRO A 270 9.42 12.38 5.90
C PRO A 270 10.35 11.96 7.05
N TYR A 271 10.00 10.87 7.72
CA TYR A 271 10.75 10.11 8.73
C TYR A 271 9.97 8.81 8.98
N LEU A 272 10.57 7.87 9.72
CA LEU A 272 9.89 6.68 10.19
C LEU A 272 10.31 6.40 11.64
N VAL A 273 9.38 6.56 12.58
CA VAL A 273 9.64 6.23 13.99
C VAL A 273 9.55 4.72 14.15
N THR A 274 10.67 4.08 14.48
CA THR A 274 10.71 2.62 14.63
C THR A 274 10.15 2.16 15.98
N PRO A 275 9.61 0.93 16.09
CA PRO A 275 9.18 0.39 17.37
C PRO A 275 10.27 0.42 18.45
N LEU A 276 11.50 0.04 18.09
CA LEU A 276 12.62 0.03 19.03
C LEU A 276 12.95 1.45 19.53
N GLU A 277 12.90 2.47 18.67
CA GLU A 277 13.11 3.87 19.06
C GLU A 277 12.08 4.34 20.08
N ALA A 278 10.79 4.15 19.77
CA ALA A 278 9.69 4.61 20.62
C ALA A 278 9.64 3.87 21.96
N ILE A 279 9.84 2.54 21.97
CA ILE A 279 9.90 1.75 23.19
C ILE A 279 11.12 2.15 24.04
N LYS A 280 12.29 2.40 23.43
CA LYS A 280 13.45 2.95 24.14
C LYS A 280 13.15 4.30 24.78
N ALA A 281 12.40 5.17 24.12
CA ALA A 281 12.00 6.45 24.71
C ALA A 281 11.07 6.24 25.92
N LYS A 282 10.00 5.44 25.77
CA LYS A 282 9.03 5.15 26.85
C LYS A 282 9.69 4.47 28.06
N VAL A 283 10.47 3.42 27.84
CA VAL A 283 11.12 2.66 28.93
C VAL A 283 12.15 3.52 29.68
N ARG A 284 12.95 4.32 28.98
CA ARG A 284 13.90 5.26 29.62
C ARG A 284 13.17 6.35 30.41
N SER A 285 12.04 6.85 29.91
CA SER A 285 11.23 7.85 30.64
C SER A 285 10.69 7.31 31.97
N ASN A 286 10.48 5.99 32.06
CA ASN A 286 10.10 5.29 33.29
C ASN A 286 11.29 4.93 34.19
N GLY A 287 12.53 5.24 33.79
CA GLY A 287 13.73 4.92 34.54
C GLY A 287 14.07 3.42 34.57
N LYS A 288 13.68 2.68 33.53
CA LYS A 288 13.86 1.22 33.41
C LYS A 288 14.90 0.85 32.36
N SER A 289 15.34 -0.41 32.40
CA SER A 289 16.34 -0.93 31.47
C SER A 289 15.68 -1.46 30.21
N ILE A 290 16.35 -1.25 29.06
CA ILE A 290 15.95 -1.79 27.77
C ILE A 290 17.18 -2.21 26.99
N GLU A 291 17.05 -3.34 26.28
CA GLU A 291 18.01 -3.79 25.28
C GLU A 291 17.25 -4.32 24.06
N GLY A 292 17.82 -4.17 22.88
CA GLY A 292 17.20 -4.57 21.62
C GLY A 292 18.17 -5.35 20.74
N ILE A 293 17.70 -6.44 20.13
CA ILE A 293 18.43 -7.25 19.15
C ILE A 293 17.62 -7.31 17.86
N THR A 294 18.13 -6.70 16.80
CA THR A 294 17.47 -6.57 15.49
C THR A 294 18.07 -7.47 14.41
N ASP A 295 18.90 -8.44 14.80
CA ASP A 295 19.38 -9.51 13.94
C ASP A 295 18.65 -10.80 14.33
N ASP A 296 17.73 -11.25 13.46
CA ASP A 296 16.84 -12.39 13.71
C ASP A 296 17.58 -13.72 13.85
N TYR A 297 18.85 -13.76 13.42
CA TYR A 297 19.72 -14.93 13.42
C TYR A 297 20.76 -14.89 14.56
N ALA A 298 20.76 -13.86 15.40
CA ALA A 298 21.67 -13.72 16.54
C ALA A 298 21.28 -14.61 17.74
N TYR A 299 21.07 -15.91 17.49
CA TYR A 299 20.47 -16.87 18.43
C TYR A 299 21.07 -16.83 19.84
N SER A 300 22.40 -16.75 19.96
CA SER A 300 23.06 -16.78 21.28
C SER A 300 22.76 -15.52 22.11
N GLN A 301 22.70 -14.37 21.45
CA GLN A 301 22.40 -13.08 22.06
C GLN A 301 20.91 -13.01 22.41
N ILE A 302 20.05 -13.45 21.48
CA ILE A 302 18.60 -13.56 21.68
C ILE A 302 18.30 -14.37 22.95
N ASN A 303 18.89 -15.56 23.07
CA ASN A 303 18.67 -16.46 24.21
C ASN A 303 19.15 -15.84 25.53
N SER A 304 20.34 -15.22 25.50
CA SER A 304 20.92 -14.58 26.68
C SER A 304 20.04 -13.43 27.18
N LEU A 305 19.57 -12.56 26.28
CA LEU A 305 18.74 -11.42 26.63
C LEU A 305 17.33 -11.84 27.06
N ALA A 306 16.70 -12.78 26.35
CA ALA A 306 15.38 -13.31 26.69
C ALA A 306 15.38 -13.96 28.09
N ASN A 307 16.40 -14.78 28.38
CA ASN A 307 16.58 -15.34 29.72
C ASN A 307 16.82 -14.25 30.77
N SER A 308 17.63 -13.23 30.46
CA SER A 308 17.90 -12.12 31.40
C SER A 308 16.63 -11.33 31.76
N ALA A 309 15.76 -11.06 30.78
CA ALA A 309 14.46 -10.43 31.02
C ALA A 309 13.57 -11.32 31.91
N ALA A 310 13.55 -12.63 31.67
CA ALA A 310 12.79 -13.57 32.48
C ALA A 310 13.23 -13.62 33.96
N GLN A 311 14.52 -13.45 34.26
CA GLN A 311 15.05 -13.51 35.64
C GLN A 311 14.66 -12.29 36.49
N VAL A 312 14.18 -11.20 35.89
CA VAL A 312 13.89 -9.94 36.58
C VAL A 312 12.43 -9.50 36.43
N ASP A 313 11.55 -10.43 36.10
CA ASP A 313 10.13 -10.17 35.79
C ASP A 313 9.97 -9.06 34.73
N GLY A 314 10.80 -9.16 33.68
CA GLY A 314 10.77 -8.29 32.51
C GLY A 314 9.70 -8.68 31.49
N ALA A 315 9.72 -7.99 30.35
CA ALA A 315 8.88 -8.29 29.20
C ALA A 315 9.75 -8.49 27.96
N CYS A 316 9.45 -9.52 27.17
CA CYS A 316 10.06 -9.75 25.86
C CYS A 316 9.07 -9.40 24.77
N ILE A 317 9.44 -8.46 23.89
CA ILE A 317 8.60 -8.01 22.80
C ILE A 317 9.28 -8.41 21.49
N VAL A 318 8.64 -9.27 20.72
CA VAL A 318 9.15 -9.77 19.44
C VAL A 318 8.38 -9.12 18.31
N PHE A 319 9.08 -8.45 17.41
CA PHE A 319 8.55 -7.88 16.18
C PHE A 319 8.89 -8.81 15.01
N ALA A 320 7.91 -9.05 14.14
CA ALA A 320 8.08 -9.85 12.93
C ALA A 320 7.13 -9.36 11.85
N ASN A 321 7.50 -9.57 10.59
CA ASN A 321 6.72 -9.06 9.46
C ASN A 321 6.54 -10.09 8.34
N ALA A 322 5.75 -9.70 7.35
CA ALA A 322 5.60 -10.38 6.07
C ALA A 322 5.06 -9.37 5.06
N ASP A 323 5.86 -9.11 4.03
CA ASP A 323 5.61 -8.05 3.07
C ASP A 323 5.01 -8.55 1.74
N ALA A 324 4.46 -7.64 0.95
CA ALA A 324 3.99 -7.83 -0.42
C ALA A 324 3.88 -6.47 -1.13
N GLY A 325 3.62 -6.50 -2.43
CA GLY A 325 3.35 -5.27 -3.14
C GLY A 325 3.04 -5.50 -4.61
N GLU A 326 3.36 -4.51 -5.43
CA GLU A 326 3.05 -4.52 -6.84
C GLU A 326 4.00 -5.43 -7.67
N GLY A 327 3.45 -6.15 -8.64
CA GLY A 327 4.11 -7.24 -9.38
C GLY A 327 5.28 -6.85 -10.29
N TYR A 328 5.57 -5.56 -10.46
CA TYR A 328 6.76 -5.12 -11.22
C TYR A 328 8.04 -5.14 -10.37
N ILE A 329 7.93 -5.37 -9.06
CA ILE A 329 9.04 -5.53 -8.13
C ILE A 329 9.03 -6.96 -7.59
N ILE A 330 10.21 -7.56 -7.52
CA ILE A 330 10.42 -8.91 -6.98
C ILE A 330 11.33 -8.79 -5.76
N VAL A 331 10.82 -9.17 -4.58
CA VAL A 331 11.60 -9.22 -3.33
C VAL A 331 11.70 -10.66 -2.86
N ASP A 332 12.92 -11.19 -2.76
CA ASP A 332 13.21 -12.59 -2.37
C ASP A 332 12.37 -13.63 -3.16
N GLY A 333 12.18 -13.37 -4.46
CA GLY A 333 11.39 -14.23 -5.36
C GLY A 333 9.88 -14.08 -5.26
N ASN A 334 9.34 -13.19 -4.43
CA ASN A 334 7.91 -12.85 -4.40
C ASN A 334 7.62 -11.81 -5.49
N GLU A 335 6.90 -12.19 -6.54
CA GLU A 335 6.57 -11.36 -7.70
C GLU A 335 5.31 -10.53 -7.44
N GLY A 336 5.40 -9.54 -6.55
CA GLY A 336 4.24 -8.82 -6.00
C GLY A 336 3.46 -9.67 -5.00
N ASP A 337 2.87 -10.76 -5.49
CA ASP A 337 2.16 -11.74 -4.66
C ASP A 337 3.14 -12.51 -3.75
N ARG A 338 2.70 -12.79 -2.51
CA ARG A 338 3.49 -13.61 -1.58
C ARG A 338 3.49 -15.07 -2.01
N ASN A 339 4.67 -15.67 -2.06
CA ASN A 339 4.86 -17.10 -2.34
C ASN A 339 4.30 -18.02 -1.24
N ASN A 340 4.16 -17.50 -0.02
CA ASN A 340 3.64 -18.23 1.13
C ASN A 340 2.99 -17.28 2.14
N LEU A 341 2.43 -17.84 3.22
CA LEU A 341 1.79 -17.09 4.31
C LEU A 341 2.61 -17.17 5.61
N THR A 342 3.91 -17.42 5.55
CA THR A 342 4.77 -17.43 6.75
C THR A 342 5.36 -16.06 7.02
N LEU A 343 5.79 -15.80 8.26
CA LEU A 343 6.59 -14.63 8.59
C LEU A 343 7.93 -14.66 7.83
N TRP A 344 8.38 -13.50 7.38
CA TRP A 344 9.66 -13.31 6.70
C TRP A 344 10.80 -13.27 7.74
N HIS A 345 12.05 -13.20 7.26
CA HIS A 345 13.25 -13.07 8.10
C HIS A 345 13.37 -14.07 9.25
N ASN A 346 12.88 -15.30 9.03
CA ASN A 346 12.86 -16.36 10.05
C ASN A 346 12.01 -16.04 11.30
N GLY A 347 10.99 -15.20 11.17
CA GLY A 347 10.17 -14.71 12.29
C GLY A 347 9.56 -15.82 13.16
N ASN A 348 9.16 -16.95 12.57
CA ASN A 348 8.63 -18.09 13.34
C ASN A 348 9.67 -18.69 14.31
N ASP A 349 10.90 -18.88 13.84
CA ASP A 349 12.00 -19.41 14.66
C ASP A 349 12.43 -18.39 15.70
N LEU A 350 12.46 -17.09 15.36
CA LEU A 350 12.72 -16.01 16.31
C LEU A 350 11.74 -16.05 17.49
N ILE A 351 10.44 -16.10 17.20
CA ILE A 351 9.37 -16.16 18.23
C ILE A 351 9.51 -17.44 19.07
N SER A 352 9.71 -18.59 18.43
CA SER A 352 9.91 -19.87 19.10
C SER A 352 11.12 -19.83 20.05
N ASN A 353 12.22 -19.25 19.58
CA ASN A 353 13.45 -19.14 20.34
C ASN A 353 13.28 -18.21 21.56
N VAL A 354 12.73 -17.01 21.39
CA VAL A 354 12.49 -16.07 22.50
C VAL A 354 11.52 -16.66 23.53
N SER A 355 10.38 -17.20 23.08
CA SER A 355 9.37 -17.76 23.98
C SER A 355 9.82 -19.02 24.74
N SER A 356 10.88 -19.69 24.28
CA SER A 356 11.49 -20.80 25.02
C SER A 356 12.26 -20.35 26.29
N TYR A 357 12.70 -19.09 26.34
CA TYR A 357 13.44 -18.52 27.47
C TYR A 357 12.67 -17.46 28.25
N CYS A 358 11.64 -16.84 27.65
CA CYS A 358 10.91 -15.73 28.24
C CYS A 358 9.42 -16.07 28.41
N PRO A 359 8.92 -16.27 29.65
CA PRO A 359 7.53 -16.65 29.90
C PRO A 359 6.51 -15.53 29.68
N ASN A 360 6.98 -14.29 29.49
CA ASN A 360 6.17 -13.13 29.13
C ASN A 360 6.62 -12.59 27.76
N THR A 361 6.31 -13.34 26.70
CA THR A 361 6.61 -12.97 25.31
C THR A 361 5.38 -12.36 24.65
N ILE A 362 5.50 -11.10 24.23
CA ILE A 362 4.51 -10.36 23.45
C ILE A 362 4.97 -10.35 22.00
N VAL A 363 4.12 -10.79 21.08
CA VAL A 363 4.42 -10.78 19.64
C VAL A 363 3.66 -9.63 18.99
N VAL A 364 4.36 -8.80 18.21
CA VAL A 364 3.78 -7.75 17.36
C VAL A 364 4.10 -8.08 15.90
N MET A 365 3.06 -8.09 15.05
CA MET A 365 3.19 -8.44 13.64
C MET A 365 2.82 -7.25 12.75
N HIS A 366 3.76 -6.79 11.92
CA HIS A 366 3.48 -5.89 10.79
C HIS A 366 3.38 -6.71 9.51
N THR A 367 2.16 -6.93 9.01
CA THR A 367 1.96 -7.79 7.84
C THR A 367 0.93 -7.19 6.90
N VAL A 368 1.15 -7.32 5.60
CA VAL A 368 0.21 -6.86 4.55
C VAL A 368 -1.15 -7.59 4.57
N GLY A 369 -1.23 -8.69 5.31
CA GLY A 369 -2.40 -9.55 5.41
C GLY A 369 -2.14 -10.73 6.35
N PRO A 370 -2.98 -11.77 6.32
CA PRO A 370 -2.87 -12.89 7.26
C PRO A 370 -1.54 -13.64 7.10
N VAL A 371 -1.04 -14.18 8.20
CA VAL A 371 0.10 -15.10 8.27
C VAL A 371 -0.28 -16.32 9.13
N LEU A 372 0.43 -17.42 8.91
CA LEU A 372 0.29 -18.65 9.70
C LEU A 372 0.96 -18.47 11.06
N VAL A 373 0.16 -18.56 12.13
CA VAL A 373 0.61 -18.37 13.52
C VAL A 373 0.54 -19.66 14.35
N ASP A 374 0.19 -20.79 13.71
CA ASP A 374 -0.05 -22.09 14.35
C ASP A 374 1.15 -22.60 15.16
N SER A 375 2.36 -22.21 14.78
CA SER A 375 3.60 -22.61 15.44
C SER A 375 3.83 -21.97 16.82
N PHE A 376 3.15 -20.85 17.14
CA PHE A 376 3.40 -20.12 18.40
C PHE A 376 2.15 -19.60 19.12
N TYR A 377 0.98 -19.52 18.48
CA TYR A 377 -0.18 -18.85 19.08
C TYR A 377 -0.72 -19.54 20.35
N GLU A 378 -0.58 -20.86 20.48
CA GLU A 378 -0.96 -21.63 21.68
C GLU A 378 0.14 -21.72 22.73
N ASN A 379 1.36 -21.26 22.43
CA ASN A 379 2.46 -21.31 23.38
C ASN A 379 2.08 -20.51 24.64
N PRO A 380 2.12 -21.11 25.85
CA PRO A 380 1.73 -20.44 27.09
C PRO A 380 2.65 -19.27 27.45
N ASN A 381 3.90 -19.28 26.95
CA ASN A 381 4.86 -18.19 27.16
C ASN A 381 4.63 -17.02 26.20
N VAL A 382 3.84 -17.21 25.13
CA VAL A 382 3.36 -16.11 24.28
C VAL A 382 2.10 -15.53 24.92
N THR A 383 2.26 -14.47 25.70
CA THR A 383 1.20 -13.91 26.55
C THR A 383 0.32 -12.88 25.84
N ALA A 384 0.82 -12.27 24.77
CA ALA A 384 0.00 -11.45 23.88
C ALA A 384 0.44 -11.55 22.41
N ILE A 385 -0.51 -11.34 21.51
CA ILE A 385 -0.28 -11.28 20.05
C ILE A 385 -1.05 -10.07 19.53
N ILE A 386 -0.33 -9.19 18.83
CA ILE A 386 -0.85 -7.97 18.23
C ILE A 386 -0.57 -8.03 16.72
N TRP A 387 -1.58 -7.70 15.91
CA TRP A 387 -1.37 -7.36 14.50
C TRP A 387 -1.48 -5.84 14.35
N ALA A 388 -0.40 -5.20 13.90
CA ALA A 388 -0.28 -3.74 13.76
C ALA A 388 -0.35 -3.28 12.29
N GLY A 389 -0.54 -4.22 11.35
CA GLY A 389 -0.72 -3.92 9.93
C GLY A 389 0.47 -3.17 9.33
N ILE A 390 0.17 -2.07 8.64
CA ILE A 390 1.13 -1.24 7.90
C ILE A 390 0.93 0.22 8.36
N PRO A 391 1.53 0.63 9.49
CA PRO A 391 1.10 1.82 10.25
C PRO A 391 1.65 3.17 9.75
N GLY A 392 2.49 3.18 8.72
CA GLY A 392 3.09 4.42 8.20
C GLY A 392 4.11 5.06 9.15
N GLN A 393 4.30 6.37 9.01
CA GLN A 393 5.47 7.10 9.55
C GLN A 393 5.56 7.12 11.09
N GLU A 394 4.45 6.86 11.78
CA GLU A 394 4.32 6.86 13.24
C GLU A 394 4.25 5.46 13.85
N SER A 395 4.73 4.43 13.12
CA SER A 395 4.73 3.02 13.52
C SER A 395 5.05 2.80 15.02
N GLY A 396 6.22 3.23 15.45
CA GLY A 396 6.70 3.02 16.81
C GLY A 396 5.89 3.76 17.88
N ASN A 397 5.47 5.00 17.61
CA ASN A 397 4.67 5.76 18.57
C ASN A 397 3.29 5.13 18.74
N SER A 398 2.68 4.70 17.65
CA SER A 398 1.34 4.09 17.64
C SER A 398 1.32 2.77 18.41
N ILE A 399 2.32 1.90 18.21
CA ILE A 399 2.39 0.64 18.95
C ILE A 399 2.69 0.84 20.44
N VAL A 400 3.46 1.87 20.81
CA VAL A 400 3.68 2.22 22.22
C VAL A 400 2.39 2.65 22.90
N ASP A 401 1.52 3.39 22.24
CA ASP A 401 0.22 3.80 22.80
C ASP A 401 -0.64 2.59 23.17
N VAL A 402 -0.66 1.58 22.29
CA VAL A 402 -1.38 0.32 22.52
C VAL A 402 -0.71 -0.53 23.61
N LEU A 403 0.62 -0.70 23.53
CA LEU A 403 1.37 -1.54 24.48
C LEU A 403 1.24 -1.04 25.92
N TYR A 404 1.14 0.27 26.13
CA TYR A 404 1.05 0.88 27.47
C TYR A 404 -0.37 1.31 27.86
N GLY A 405 -1.37 1.05 27.01
CA GLY A 405 -2.78 1.33 27.28
C GLY A 405 -3.14 2.82 27.27
N ASP A 406 -2.34 3.64 26.58
CA ASP A 406 -2.70 5.03 26.25
C ASP A 406 -3.84 5.03 25.21
N GLU A 407 -3.91 4.00 24.35
CA GLU A 407 -5.05 3.68 23.46
C GLU A 407 -5.49 2.22 23.65
N ASN A 408 -6.81 1.97 23.60
CA ASN A 408 -7.37 0.61 23.69
C ASN A 408 -7.56 0.03 22.29
N PRO A 409 -6.95 -1.12 21.94
CA PRO A 409 -7.04 -1.70 20.61
C PRO A 409 -8.46 -2.22 20.32
N GLY A 410 -9.01 -1.86 19.14
CA GLY A 410 -10.37 -2.17 18.69
C GLY A 410 -11.24 -0.92 18.58
#